data_AF-A0A3P7IWC9-F1
#
_entry.id   AF-A0A3P7IWC9-F1
#
_cell.length_a   1.000
_cell.length_b   1.000
_cell.length_c   1.000
_cell.angle_alpha   90.00
_cell.angle_beta   90.00
_cell.angle_gamma   90.00
#
_symmetry.space_group_name_H-M   'P 1'
#
loop_
_entity.id
_entity.type
_entity.pdbx_description
1 polymer ?
#
loop_
_entity_poly.entity_id
_entity_poly.type
_entity_poly.pdbx_seq_one_letter_code
_entity_poly.pdbx_strand_id
1 'polypeptide(L)' 'MEVFDRKTCNVPLTQCGFIDMFVREAFANFAEFANLGHLSTQLEANYDQWKGQSSSWTPANNLALHM' A
#
# COMPACT_ATOMS: atom_id res chain seq x y z
N MET A 1 4.03 -17.42 -3.43
CA MET A 1 3.17 -16.75 -2.44
C MET A 1 1.74 -16.81 -2.98
N GLU A 2 0.88 -17.64 -2.40
CA GLU A 2 -0.50 -17.85 -2.88
C GLU A 2 -1.35 -16.57 -2.93
N VAL A 3 -0.98 -15.54 -2.16
CA VAL A 3 -1.70 -14.26 -2.06
C VAL A 3 -1.43 -13.30 -3.22
N PHE A 4 -0.39 -13.55 -4.03
CA PHE A 4 0.08 -12.65 -5.09
C PHE A 4 -0.15 -13.21 -6.51
N ASP A 5 -1.26 -13.93 -6.70
CA ASP A 5 -1.69 -14.34 -8.05
C ASP A 5 -2.45 -13.20 -8.72
N ARG A 6 -2.04 -12.80 -9.93
CA ARG A 6 -2.70 -11.76 -10.73
C ARG A 6 -4.21 -11.99 -10.91
N LYS A 7 -4.67 -13.25 -10.90
CA LYS A 7 -6.08 -13.63 -11.12
C LYS A 7 -6.95 -13.48 -9.88
N THR A 8 -6.37 -13.39 -8.68
CA THR A 8 -7.12 -13.41 -7.41
C THR A 8 -6.67 -12.33 -6.43
N CYS A 9 -5.50 -11.74 -6.64
CA CYS A 9 -4.90 -10.77 -5.74
C CYS A 9 -5.68 -9.44 -5.76
N ASN A 10 -6.04 -8.99 -4.56
CA ASN A 10 -6.48 -7.62 -4.30
C ASN A 10 -5.24 -6.78 -3.97
N VAL A 11 -4.72 -6.07 -4.97
CA VAL A 11 -3.50 -5.28 -4.83
C VAL A 11 -3.65 -4.17 -3.78
N PRO A 12 -4.71 -3.35 -3.77
CA PRO A 12 -4.90 -2.34 -2.73
C PRO A 12 -4.90 -2.93 -1.31
N LEU A 13 -5.62 -4.04 -1.10
CA LEU A 13 -5.67 -4.69 0.21
C LEU A 13 -4.30 -5.20 0.66
N THR A 14 -3.55 -5.78 -0.28
CA THR A 14 -2.18 -6.25 -0.05
C THR A 14 -1.25 -5.08 0.28
N GLN A 15 -1.36 -3.95 -0.42
CA GLN A 15 -0.58 -2.75 -0.12
C GLN A 15 -0.87 -2.21 1.27
N CYS A 16 -2.14 -2.11 1.67
CA CYS A 16 -2.51 -1.73 3.03
C CYS A 16 -1.90 -2.68 4.07
N GLY A 17 -2.00 -4.00 3.87
CA GLY A 17 -1.42 -4.98 4.77
C GLY A 17 0.11 -4.88 4.87
N PHE A 18 0.80 -4.64 3.76
CA PHE A 18 2.24 -4.41 3.75
C PHE A 18 2.64 -3.13 4.49
N ILE A 19 1.87 -2.06 4.30
CA ILE A 19 2.11 -0.78 4.99
C ILE A 19 1.93 -0.93 6.50
N ASP A 20 0.86 -1.62 6.92
CA ASP A 20 0.55 -1.85 8.34
C ASP A 20 1.58 -2.77 9.00
N MET A 21 2.05 -3.81 8.30
CA MET A 21 2.95 -4.81 8.86
C MET A 21 4.42 -4.37 8.93
N PHE A 22 4.87 -3.47 8.03
CA PHE A 22 6.28 -3.11 7.94
C PHE A 22 6.54 -1.62 7.75
N VAL A 23 5.87 -0.99 6.77
CA VAL A 23 6.30 0.32 6.28
C VAL A 23 6.10 1.41 7.32
N ARG A 24 4.98 1.41 8.05
CA ARG A 24 4.72 2.43 9.08
C ARG A 24 5.77 2.45 10.17
N GLU A 25 6.16 1.29 10.70
CA GLU A 25 7.17 1.21 11.75
C GLU A 25 8.57 1.56 11.23
N ALA A 26 8.92 1.05 10.05
CA ALA A 26 10.21 1.35 9.42
C ALA A 26 10.38 2.85 9.13
N PHE A 27 9.33 3.50 8.61
CA PHE A 27 9.37 4.92 8.26
C PHE A 27 9.16 5.85 9.44
N ALA A 28 8.47 5.44 10.52
CA ALA A 28 8.31 6.30 11.70
C ALA A 28 9.68 6.70 12.28
N ASN A 29 10.54 5.72 12.55
CA ASN A 29 11.87 5.95 13.11
C ASN A 29 12.79 6.68 12.13
N PHE A 30 12.74 6.32 10.85
CA PHE A 30 13.61 6.91 9.83
C PHE A 30 13.21 8.35 9.49
N ALA A 31 11.92 8.64 9.35
CA ALA A 31 11.44 9.97 9.00
C ALA A 31 11.67 10.98 10.13
N GLU A 32 11.57 10.54 11.39
CA GLU A 32 11.94 11.37 12.54
C GLU A 32 13.44 11.65 12.56
N PHE A 33 14.27 10.62 12.43
CA PHE A 33 15.73 10.76 12.44
C PHE A 33 16.27 11.66 11.31
N ALA A 34 15.74 11.49 10.09
CA ALA A 34 16.22 12.20 8.91
C ALA A 34 15.49 13.53 8.64
N ASN A 35 14.55 13.94 9.52
CA ASN A 35 13.70 15.12 9.34
C ASN A 35 12.88 15.08 8.01
N LEU A 36 12.35 13.91 7.67
CA LEU A 36 11.59 13.63 6.45
C LEU A 36 10.09 13.44 6.74
N GLY A 37 9.51 14.27 7.62
CA GLY A 37 8.10 14.14 8.03
C GLY A 37 7.08 14.14 6.88
N HIS A 38 7.42 14.77 5.75
CA HIS A 38 6.60 14.76 4.54
C HIS A 38 6.40 13.36 3.94
N LEU A 39 7.37 12.44 4.14
CA LEU A 39 7.24 11.06 3.68
C LEU A 39 6.16 10.32 4.46
N SER A 40 6.07 10.54 5.77
CA SER A 40 4.99 9.97 6.59
C SER A 40 3.62 10.51 6.16
N THR A 41 3.52 11.81 5.88
CA THR A 41 2.27 12.40 5.35
C THR A 41 1.86 11.79 4.01
N GLN A 42 2.81 11.62 3.09
CA GLN A 42 2.52 11.02 1.78
C GLN A 42 2.19 9.52 1.91
N LEU A 43 2.84 8.81 2.83
CA LEU A 43 2.55 7.40 3.11
C LEU A 43 1.11 7.20 3.56
N GLU A 44 0.63 8.03 4.49
CA GLU A 44 -0.76 7.98 4.95
C GLU A 44 -1.76 8.36 3.84
N ALA A 45 -1.47 9.39 3.06
CA ALA A 45 -2.31 9.77 1.91
C ALA A 45 -2.43 8.61 0.89
N ASN A 46 -1.33 7.91 0.61
CA ASN A 46 -1.34 6.75 -0.26
C ASN A 46 -2.11 5.57 0.36
N TYR A 47 -1.96 5.34 1.67
CA TYR A 47 -2.68 4.30 2.40
C TYR A 47 -4.20 4.50 2.30
N ASP A 48 -4.68 5.73 2.51
CA ASP A 48 -6.10 6.05 2.41
C ASP A 48 -6.65 5.83 1.00
N GLN A 49 -5.88 6.17 -0.03
CA GLN A 49 -6.24 5.88 -1.42
C GLN A 49 -6.35 4.38 -1.69
N TRP A 50 -5.40 3.58 -1.22
CA TRP A 50 -5.43 2.13 -1.37
C TRP A 50 -6.61 1.51 -0.61
N LYS A 51 -6.84 1.96 0.63
CA LYS A 51 -7.95 1.49 1.45
C LYS A 51 -9.30 1.79 0.80
N GLY A 52 -9.47 2.99 0.24
CA GLY A 52 -10.68 3.35 -0.51
C GLY A 52 -10.94 2.43 -1.71
N GLN A 53 -9.89 2.07 -2.46
CA GLN A 53 -9.99 1.21 -3.63
C GLN A 53 -10.21 -0.28 -3.30
N SER A 54 -9.77 -0.73 -2.12
CA SER A 54 -9.79 -2.15 -1.72
C SER A 54 -11.18 -2.79 -1.79
N SER A 55 -12.24 -2.04 -1.50
CA SER A 55 -13.62 -2.53 -1.47
C SER A 55 -14.23 -2.72 -2.86
N SER A 56 -13.78 -1.94 -3.85
CA SER A 56 -14.25 -2.01 -5.24
C SER A 56 -13.27 -2.73 -6.18
N TRP A 57 -12.15 -3.22 -5.66
CA TRP A 57 -11.09 -3.81 -6.49
C TRP A 57 -11.48 -5.19 -6.99
N THR A 58 -11.35 -5.40 -8.28
CA THR A 58 -11.57 -6.70 -8.94
C THR A 58 -10.29 -7.15 -9.65
N PRO A 59 -10.12 -8.45 -9.91
CA PRO A 59 -8.96 -8.94 -10.66
C PRO A 59 -8.80 -8.32 -12.07
N ALA A 60 -9.88 -7.82 -12.67
CA ALA A 60 -9.81 -7.10 -13.95
C ALA A 60 -8.99 -5.80 -13.84
N ASN A 61 -9.00 -5.15 -12.68
CA ASN A 61 -8.19 -3.95 -12.43
C ASN A 61 -6.68 -4.26 -12.48
N ASN A 62 -6.27 -5.50 -12.18
CA ASN A 62 -4.87 -5.93 -12.30
C ASN A 62 -4.37 -5.95 -13.75
N LEU A 63 -5.26 -5.86 -14.75
CA LEU A 63 -4.89 -5.75 -16.17
C LEU A 63 -4.53 -4.32 -16.56
N ALA A 64 -5.10 -3.32 -15.87
CA ALA A 64 -4.84 -1.90 -16.07
C ALA A 64 -3.60 -1.39 -15.30
N LEU A 65 -3.05 -2.22 -14.41
CA LEU A 65 -1.73 -1.97 -13.82
C LEU A 65 -0.67 -2.15 -14.91
N HIS A 66 -0.27 -1.05 -15.55
CA HIS A 66 0.85 -1.02 -16.48
C HIS A 66 2.16 -1.20 -15.69
N MET A 67 2.95 -2.20 -16.08
CA MET A 67 4.36 -2.30 -15.68
C MET A 67 5.22 -1.39 -16.55
#